data_AF-A0A925CK08-F1
#
_entry.id   AF-A0A925CK08-F1
#
_cell.length_a   1.000
_cell.length_b   1.000
_cell.length_c   1.000
_cell.angle_alpha   90.00
_cell.angle_beta   90.00
_cell.angle_gamma   90.00
#
_symmetry.space_group_name_H-M   'P 1'
#
loop_
_entity.id
_entity.type
_entity.pdbx_description
1 polymer ?
#
loop_
_entity_poly.entity_id
_entity_poly.type
_entity_poly.pdbx_seq_one_letter_code
_entity_poly.pdbx_strand_id
1 'polypeptide(L)'
;MRWIVCLLIILLSGCHGVSLLERTPAEPPPPIMPLWESPQHCLAATDSTELFLIIEQFERVVSEGAEPSSWMKAWGEHLANQPLRASVDPQALGVACTIRAAGVMVEAERMTEARALYQRVLTRYSSRDFTYYANQAREALAGLQDSAPAVAAFHPNRVLPH
;
A
#
# COMPACT_ATOMS: atom_id res chain seq x y z
N MET A 1 -53.06 -2.83 -38.18
CA MET A 1 -52.61 -1.53 -37.61
C MET A 1 -52.56 -1.48 -36.09
N ARG A 2 -53.46 -2.13 -35.33
CA ARG A 2 -53.47 -2.08 -33.84
C ARG A 2 -52.25 -2.73 -33.15
N TRP A 3 -51.64 -3.76 -33.74
CA TRP A 3 -50.47 -4.44 -33.17
C TRP A 3 -49.16 -3.65 -33.26
N ILE A 4 -49.02 -2.80 -34.28
CA ILE A 4 -47.83 -1.94 -34.45
C ILE A 4 -47.79 -0.87 -33.34
N VAL A 5 -48.96 -0.36 -32.95
CA VAL A 5 -49.09 0.63 -31.86
C VAL A 5 -48.72 0.00 -30.50
N CYS A 6 -49.13 -1.24 -30.24
CA CYS A 6 -48.74 -1.95 -29.00
C CYS A 6 -47.23 -2.23 -28.93
N LEU A 7 -46.62 -2.64 -30.05
CA LEU A 7 -45.17 -2.85 -30.13
C LEU A 7 -44.39 -1.55 -29.89
N LEU A 8 -44.86 -0.43 -30.45
CA LEU A 8 -44.28 0.88 -30.20
C LEU A 8 -44.37 1.30 -28.73
N ILE A 9 -45.51 1.07 -28.07
CA ILE A 9 -45.68 1.42 -26.64
C ILE A 9 -44.74 0.60 -25.74
N ILE A 10 -44.55 -0.69 -26.02
CA ILE A 10 -43.65 -1.56 -25.26
C ILE A 10 -42.17 -1.13 -25.47
N LEU A 11 -41.80 -0.76 -26.70
CA LEU A 11 -40.46 -0.25 -27.01
C LEU A 11 -40.19 1.13 -26.37
N LEU A 12 -41.21 1.98 -26.23
CA LEU A 12 -41.10 3.32 -25.65
C LEU A 12 -41.19 3.37 -24.12
N SER A 13 -41.72 2.32 -23.47
CA SER A 13 -41.85 2.27 -21.99
C SER A 13 -40.59 1.75 -21.27
N GLY A 14 -39.55 1.35 -22.00
CA GLY A 14 -38.26 0.94 -21.43
C GLY A 14 -37.38 2.09 -20.90
N CYS A 15 -37.69 3.35 -21.20
CA CYS A 15 -36.84 4.50 -20.84
C CYS A 15 -37.23 5.25 -19.55
N HIS A 16 -38.29 4.84 -18.84
CA HIS A 16 -38.69 5.47 -17.57
C HIS A 16 -38.24 4.70 -16.32
N GLY A 17 -37.36 3.71 -16.49
CA GLY A 17 -36.94 2.80 -15.43
C GLY A 17 -35.54 3.08 -14.89
N VAL A 18 -35.25 4.32 -14.49
CA VAL A 18 -34.34 4.66 -13.38
C VAL A 18 -34.35 6.19 -13.23
N SER A 19 -35.22 6.72 -12.36
CA SER A 19 -34.91 8.01 -11.74
C SER A 19 -33.59 7.81 -11.02
N LEU A 20 -32.53 8.39 -11.60
CA LEU A 20 -31.19 8.42 -11.07
C LEU A 20 -31.30 8.88 -9.63
N LEU A 21 -31.09 7.91 -8.73
CA LEU A 21 -30.97 8.03 -7.29
C LEU A 21 -30.51 9.45 -6.95
N GLU A 22 -31.40 10.24 -6.33
CA GLU A 22 -31.11 11.59 -5.83
C GLU A 22 -29.79 11.50 -5.06
N ARG A 23 -28.70 11.85 -5.73
CA ARG A 23 -27.36 11.73 -5.20
C ARG A 23 -27.26 12.84 -4.18
N THR A 24 -27.56 12.51 -2.93
CA THR A 24 -27.03 13.26 -1.78
C THR A 24 -25.57 13.55 -2.10
N PRO A 25 -25.04 14.76 -1.88
CA PRO A 25 -23.63 15.05 -2.09
C PRO A 25 -22.84 14.30 -1.02
N ALA A 26 -22.75 12.98 -1.18
CA ALA A 26 -21.70 12.18 -0.62
C ALA A 26 -20.43 12.67 -1.30
N GLU A 27 -19.48 13.05 -0.45
CA GLU A 27 -18.12 13.37 -0.81
C GLU A 27 -17.66 12.42 -1.94
N PRO A 28 -17.08 12.95 -3.04
CA PRO A 28 -16.66 12.10 -4.14
C PRO A 28 -15.79 10.99 -3.57
N PRO A 29 -16.06 9.71 -3.88
CA PRO A 29 -15.21 8.63 -3.42
C PRO A 29 -13.77 9.00 -3.80
N PRO A 30 -12.80 8.83 -2.89
CA PRO A 30 -11.41 9.17 -3.20
C PRO A 30 -11.09 8.48 -4.53
N PRO A 31 -10.58 9.23 -5.52
CA PRO A 31 -10.43 8.69 -6.85
C PRO A 31 -9.63 7.39 -6.77
N ILE A 32 -9.99 6.41 -7.61
CA ILE A 32 -9.24 5.14 -7.70
C ILE A 32 -7.84 5.40 -8.34
N MET A 33 -7.70 6.52 -9.06
CA MET A 33 -6.47 6.94 -9.76
C MET A 33 -5.22 7.28 -8.92
N PRO A 34 -5.27 7.92 -7.72
CA PRO A 34 -4.08 8.20 -6.90
C PRO A 34 -3.24 6.97 -6.54
N LEU A 35 -3.82 5.76 -6.55
CA LEU A 35 -3.06 4.52 -6.33
C LEU A 35 -2.20 4.09 -7.53
N TRP A 36 -2.47 4.60 -8.73
CA TRP A 36 -1.65 4.36 -9.93
C TRP A 36 -0.50 5.37 -10.08
N GLU A 37 -0.66 6.60 -9.60
CA GLU A 37 0.40 7.63 -9.64
C GLU A 37 1.46 7.43 -8.54
N SER A 38 1.04 6.87 -7.40
CA SER A 38 1.92 6.57 -6.27
C SER A 38 3.03 5.53 -6.54
N PRO A 39 2.81 4.42 -7.30
CA PRO A 39 3.88 3.50 -7.69
C PRO A 39 4.98 4.19 -8.50
N GLN A 40 4.62 5.07 -9.43
CA GLN A 40 5.60 5.84 -10.19
C GLN A 40 6.36 6.83 -9.32
N HIS A 41 5.67 7.51 -8.39
CA HIS A 41 6.31 8.42 -7.45
C HIS A 41 7.33 7.72 -6.55
N CYS A 42 6.96 6.57 -6.00
CA CYS A 42 7.88 5.77 -5.20
C CYS A 42 9.12 5.30 -5.99
N LEU A 43 8.94 4.91 -7.26
CA LEU A 43 10.03 4.52 -8.14
C LEU A 43 10.88 5.70 -8.63
N ALA A 44 10.35 6.92 -8.65
CA ALA A 44 11.06 8.12 -9.09
C ALA A 44 11.69 8.89 -7.94
N ALA A 45 11.11 8.80 -6.74
CA ALA A 45 11.57 9.52 -5.56
C ALA A 45 12.99 9.08 -5.17
N THR A 46 13.81 10.08 -4.91
CA THR A 46 15.18 9.98 -4.39
C THR A 46 15.31 10.73 -3.07
N ASP A 47 14.34 11.58 -2.71
CA ASP A 47 14.29 12.18 -1.39
C ASP A 47 13.69 11.20 -0.37
N SER A 48 14.50 10.91 0.63
CA SER A 48 14.16 10.15 1.82
C SER A 48 12.90 10.61 2.56
N THR A 49 12.62 11.92 2.58
CA THR A 49 11.46 12.49 3.30
C THR A 49 10.18 12.25 2.49
N GLU A 50 10.24 12.50 1.18
CA GLU A 50 9.18 12.18 0.23
C GLU A 50 8.82 10.69 0.26
N LEU A 51 9.83 9.81 0.27
CA LEU A 51 9.64 8.36 0.38
C LEU A 51 8.93 7.94 1.67
N PHE A 52 9.21 8.60 2.80
CA PHE A 52 8.53 8.32 4.08
C PHE A 52 7.04 8.67 4.03
N LEU A 53 6.71 9.83 3.46
CA LEU A 53 5.32 10.26 3.29
C LEU A 53 4.54 9.30 2.39
N ILE A 54 5.18 8.80 1.32
CA ILE A 54 4.60 7.81 0.41
C ILE A 54 4.35 6.48 1.14
N ILE A 55 5.28 6.02 1.98
CA ILE A 55 5.08 4.79 2.78
C ILE A 55 3.89 4.93 3.73
N GLU A 56 3.77 6.05 4.45
CA GLU A 56 2.64 6.28 5.36
C GLU A 56 1.29 6.31 4.62
N GLN A 57 1.26 6.89 3.41
CA GLN A 57 0.08 6.90 2.56
C GLN A 57 -0.37 5.49 2.21
N PHE A 58 0.55 4.61 1.79
CA PHE A 58 0.24 3.22 1.49
C PHE A 58 -0.23 2.44 2.72
N GLU A 59 0.40 2.65 3.87
CA GLU A 59 0.02 1.98 5.11
C GLU A 59 -1.41 2.33 5.56
N ARG A 60 -1.86 3.58 5.32
CA ARG A 60 -3.23 4.02 5.57
C ARG A 60 -4.24 3.34 4.65
N VAL A 61 -3.97 3.33 3.34
CA VAL A 61 -4.87 2.70 2.35
C VAL A 61 -5.08 1.21 2.62
N VAL A 62 -4.04 0.52 3.10
CA VAL A 62 -4.11 -0.89 3.46
C VAL A 62 -5.01 -1.15 4.69
N SER A 63 -5.06 -0.21 5.63
CA SER A 63 -5.83 -0.36 6.87
C SER A 63 -7.31 0.01 6.68
N GLU A 64 -7.61 0.92 5.77
CA GLU A 64 -8.95 1.51 5.56
C GLU A 64 -9.70 0.86 4.40
N GLY A 65 -9.68 -0.47 4.26
CA GLY A 65 -10.44 -1.17 3.21
C GLY A 65 -11.81 -0.51 2.98
N ALA A 66 -12.10 -0.13 1.74
CA ALA A 66 -13.13 0.87 1.42
C ALA A 66 -14.43 0.65 2.21
N GLU A 67 -14.75 1.57 3.12
CA GLU A 67 -15.94 1.49 3.96
C GLU A 67 -17.18 1.43 3.04
N PRO A 68 -18.00 0.38 3.14
CA PRO A 68 -19.18 0.27 2.30
C PRO A 68 -20.16 1.39 2.63
N SER A 69 -20.73 1.99 1.58
CA SER A 69 -21.82 2.96 1.74
C SER A 69 -22.97 2.40 2.58
N SER A 70 -23.68 3.27 3.31
CA SER A 70 -24.71 2.88 4.28
C SER A 70 -25.81 1.98 3.69
N TRP A 71 -26.16 2.17 2.40
CA TRP A 71 -27.14 1.34 1.71
C TRP A 71 -26.61 -0.06 1.36
N MET A 72 -25.31 -0.23 1.12
CA MET A 72 -24.69 -1.55 0.90
C MET A 72 -24.61 -2.37 2.19
N LYS A 73 -24.46 -1.72 3.36
CA LYS A 73 -24.47 -2.40 4.67
C LYS A 73 -25.78 -3.18 4.89
N ALA A 74 -26.89 -2.69 4.35
CA ALA A 74 -28.19 -3.35 4.43
C ALA A 74 -28.27 -4.67 3.62
N TRP A 75 -27.33 -4.92 2.70
CA TRP A 75 -27.31 -6.11 1.84
C TRP A 75 -26.46 -7.26 2.43
N GLY A 76 -25.98 -7.08 3.66
CA GLY A 76 -25.22 -8.08 4.41
C GLY A 76 -23.71 -7.97 4.22
N GLU A 77 -22.96 -8.55 5.17
CA GLU A 77 -21.50 -8.39 5.26
C GLU A 77 -20.74 -8.84 4.01
N HIS A 78 -21.26 -9.83 3.28
CA HIS A 78 -20.60 -10.36 2.08
C HIS A 78 -20.61 -9.38 0.89
N LEU A 79 -21.62 -8.51 0.81
CA LEU A 79 -21.67 -7.46 -0.21
C LEU A 79 -21.08 -6.14 0.28
N ALA A 80 -21.14 -5.89 1.59
CA ALA A 80 -20.54 -4.72 2.20
C ALA A 80 -19.00 -4.80 2.19
N ASN A 81 -18.43 -5.97 2.48
CA ASN A 81 -16.98 -6.16 2.57
C ASN A 81 -16.41 -6.69 1.24
N GLN A 82 -16.57 -5.94 0.15
CA GLN A 82 -15.92 -6.32 -1.10
C GLN A 82 -14.42 -6.01 -1.05
N PRO A 83 -13.56 -6.95 -1.47
CA PRO A 83 -12.13 -6.66 -1.60
C PRO A 83 -11.92 -5.55 -2.62
N LEU A 84 -11.00 -4.63 -2.31
CA LEU A 84 -10.63 -3.54 -3.19
C LEU A 84 -10.15 -4.13 -4.54
N ARG A 85 -10.86 -3.82 -5.63
CA ARG A 85 -10.49 -4.26 -6.97
C ARG A 85 -9.49 -3.29 -7.60
N ALA A 86 -8.28 -3.29 -7.06
CA ALA A 86 -7.16 -2.56 -7.65
C ALA A 86 -6.46 -3.43 -8.71
N SER A 87 -5.93 -2.80 -9.76
CA SER A 87 -5.10 -3.48 -10.77
C SER A 87 -3.74 -3.92 -10.22
N VAL A 88 -3.34 -3.36 -9.08
CA VAL A 88 -2.10 -3.64 -8.35
C VAL A 88 -2.46 -3.87 -6.89
N ASP A 89 -1.84 -4.85 -6.24
CA ASP A 89 -1.98 -5.05 -4.80
C ASP A 89 -1.32 -3.87 -4.04
N PRO A 90 -2.10 -3.04 -3.32
CA PRO A 90 -1.54 -1.90 -2.58
C PRO A 90 -0.61 -2.32 -1.44
N GLN A 91 -0.78 -3.54 -0.89
CA GLN A 91 0.13 -4.06 0.14
C GLN A 91 1.49 -4.43 -0.47
N ALA A 92 1.49 -5.18 -1.59
CA ALA A 92 2.69 -5.51 -2.34
C ALA A 92 3.44 -4.25 -2.81
N LEU A 93 2.70 -3.20 -3.18
CA LEU A 93 3.30 -1.93 -3.56
C LEU A 93 3.91 -1.19 -2.36
N GLY A 94 3.19 -1.10 -1.24
CA GLY A 94 3.70 -0.46 -0.03
C GLY A 94 4.99 -1.11 0.49
N VAL A 95 5.07 -2.45 0.46
CA VAL A 95 6.30 -3.16 0.86
C VAL A 95 7.46 -2.91 -0.11
N ALA A 96 7.20 -2.92 -1.43
CA ALA A 96 8.21 -2.60 -2.44
C ALA A 96 8.77 -1.18 -2.25
N CYS A 97 7.89 -0.22 -1.94
CA CYS A 97 8.29 1.16 -1.65
C CYS A 97 9.10 1.30 -0.37
N THR A 98 8.75 0.55 0.67
CA THR A 98 9.51 0.51 1.91
C THR A 98 10.93 -0.01 1.68
N ILE A 99 11.09 -1.06 0.86
CA ILE A 99 12.41 -1.60 0.48
C ILE A 99 13.21 -0.58 -0.33
N ARG A 100 12.57 0.11 -1.28
CA ARG A 100 13.23 1.15 -2.08
C ARG A 100 13.70 2.33 -1.23
N ALA A 101 12.85 2.81 -0.33
CA ALA A 101 13.22 3.88 0.61
C ALA A 101 14.43 3.48 1.46
N ALA A 102 14.45 2.24 1.94
CA ALA A 102 15.59 1.72 2.67
C ALA A 102 16.86 1.75 1.81
N GLY A 103 16.79 1.34 0.54
CA GLY A 103 17.91 1.42 -0.41
C GLY A 103 18.43 2.85 -0.61
N VAL A 104 17.54 3.83 -0.78
CA VAL A 104 17.90 5.25 -0.86
C VAL A 104 18.58 5.73 0.43
N MET A 105 18.13 5.28 1.60
CA MET A 105 18.79 5.58 2.87
C MET A 105 20.19 4.96 2.96
N VAL A 106 20.41 3.77 2.40
CA VAL A 106 21.75 3.17 2.31
C VAL A 106 22.68 4.02 1.44
N GLU A 107 22.21 4.44 0.26
CA GLU A 107 22.97 5.30 -0.65
C GLU A 107 23.34 6.65 0.00
N ALA A 108 22.48 7.15 0.88
CA ALA A 108 22.71 8.36 1.67
C ALA A 108 23.49 8.14 2.99
N GLU A 109 24.08 6.95 3.19
CA GLU A 109 24.83 6.56 4.40
C GLU A 109 24.01 6.56 5.72
N ARG A 110 22.68 6.63 5.65
CA ARG A 110 21.76 6.63 6.79
C ARG A 110 21.42 5.20 7.23
N MET A 111 22.45 4.46 7.65
CA MET A 111 22.37 3.00 7.91
C MET A 111 21.38 2.61 9.02
N THR A 112 21.21 3.45 10.05
CA THR A 112 20.26 3.23 11.14
C THR A 112 18.82 3.26 10.65
N GLU A 113 18.50 4.18 9.75
CA GLU A 113 17.17 4.38 9.20
C GLU A 113 16.84 3.33 8.14
N ALA A 114 17.81 2.99 7.28
CA ALA A 114 17.70 1.88 6.34
C ALA A 114 17.38 0.57 7.09
N ARG A 115 18.10 0.29 8.18
CA ARG A 115 17.86 -0.89 9.04
C ARG A 115 16.44 -0.90 9.61
N ALA A 116 15.96 0.24 10.10
CA ALA A 116 14.61 0.35 10.65
C ALA A 116 13.53 0.04 9.60
N LEU A 117 13.70 0.53 8.37
CA LEU A 117 12.78 0.27 7.26
C LEU A 117 12.75 -1.22 6.85
N TYR A 118 13.91 -1.87 6.73
CA TYR A 118 13.93 -3.31 6.45
C TYR A 118 13.31 -4.14 7.59
N GLN A 119 13.56 -3.76 8.85
CA GLN A 119 12.91 -4.41 10.00
C GLN A 119 11.39 -4.20 10.01
N ARG A 120 10.92 -3.02 9.59
CA ARG A 120 9.49 -2.74 9.39
C ARG A 120 8.88 -3.69 8.36
N VAL A 121 9.59 -4.00 7.28
CA VAL A 121 9.11 -4.98 6.29
C VAL A 121 8.89 -6.36 6.92
N LEU A 122 9.86 -6.86 7.69
CA LEU A 122 9.79 -8.18 8.32
C LEU A 122 8.69 -8.29 9.39
N THR A 123 8.39 -7.19 10.07
CA THR A 123 7.37 -7.17 11.13
C THR A 123 5.97 -6.99 10.56
N ARG A 124 5.78 -6.09 9.59
CA ARG A 124 4.46 -5.73 9.06
C ARG A 124 3.97 -6.67 7.96
N TYR A 125 4.87 -7.21 7.13
CA TYR A 125 4.53 -8.06 5.99
C TYR A 125 4.98 -9.51 6.21
N SER A 126 4.49 -10.11 7.29
CA SER A 126 4.91 -11.46 7.74
C SER A 126 4.06 -12.60 7.15
N SER A 127 3.02 -12.30 6.37
CA SER A 127 2.21 -13.33 5.70
C SER A 127 3.03 -14.06 4.63
N ARG A 128 2.61 -15.28 4.26
CA ARG A 128 3.27 -16.06 3.19
C ARG A 128 3.27 -15.32 1.85
N ASP A 129 2.26 -14.50 1.59
CA ASP A 129 2.09 -13.79 0.34
C ASP A 129 3.23 -12.78 0.09
N PHE A 130 3.92 -12.34 1.15
CA PHE A 130 5.03 -11.39 1.09
C PHE A 130 6.41 -12.03 1.29
N THR A 131 6.52 -13.36 1.20
CA THR A 131 7.79 -14.08 1.43
C THR A 131 8.93 -13.58 0.54
N TYR A 132 8.63 -13.22 -0.72
CA TYR A 132 9.60 -12.64 -1.64
C TYR A 132 10.24 -11.36 -1.06
N TYR A 133 9.40 -10.41 -0.62
CA TYR A 133 9.86 -9.14 -0.05
C TYR A 133 10.54 -9.33 1.31
N ALA A 134 10.06 -10.27 2.11
CA ALA A 134 10.70 -10.60 3.39
C ALA A 134 12.11 -11.17 3.18
N ASN A 135 12.32 -12.02 2.18
CA ASN A 135 13.66 -12.52 1.85
C ASN A 135 14.57 -11.39 1.39
N GLN A 136 14.09 -10.53 0.48
CA GLN A 136 14.83 -9.36 0.02
C GLN A 136 15.26 -8.44 1.18
N ALA A 137 14.37 -8.18 2.13
CA ALA A 137 14.69 -7.36 3.31
C ALA A 137 15.70 -8.03 4.24
N ARG A 138 15.65 -9.37 4.41
CA ARG A 138 16.65 -10.12 5.21
C ARG A 138 18.03 -10.06 4.57
N GLU A 139 18.12 -10.27 3.26
CA GLU A 139 19.37 -10.20 2.52
C GLU A 139 20.00 -8.80 2.63
N ALA A 140 19.20 -7.76 2.45
CA ALA A 140 19.68 -6.38 2.62
C ALA A 140 20.14 -6.10 4.06
N LEU A 141 19.40 -6.56 5.07
CA LEU A 141 19.80 -6.44 6.48
C LEU A 141 21.09 -7.16 6.83
N ALA A 142 21.37 -8.29 6.19
CA ALA A 142 22.64 -9.00 6.36
C ALA A 142 23.80 -8.17 5.78
N GLY A 143 23.63 -7.63 4.56
CA GLY A 143 24.65 -6.77 3.95
C GLY A 143 24.98 -5.51 4.77
N LEU A 144 24.00 -4.95 5.49
CA LEU A 144 24.23 -3.82 6.41
C LEU A 144 25.03 -4.20 7.67
N GLN A 145 24.96 -5.46 8.11
CA GLN A 145 25.72 -5.92 9.28
C GLN A 145 27.18 -6.15 8.94
N ASP A 146 27.45 -6.68 7.75
CA ASP A 146 28.81 -6.88 7.24
C ASP A 146 29.53 -5.54 6.94
N SER A 147 28.75 -4.46 6.74
CA SER A 147 29.25 -3.11 6.49
C SER A 147 29.36 -2.24 7.76
N ALA A 148 28.92 -2.74 8.93
CA ALA A 148 29.09 -2.02 10.17
C ALA A 148 30.60 -1.90 10.49
N PRO A 149 31.11 -0.72 10.87
CA PRO A 149 32.52 -0.59 11.20
C PRO A 149 32.82 -1.60 12.30
N ALA A 150 33.84 -2.42 12.09
CA ALA A 150 34.43 -3.25 13.11
C ALA A 150 34.93 -2.32 14.23
N VAL A 151 34.03 -1.95 15.15
CA VAL A 151 34.40 -1.33 16.41
C VAL A 151 35.11 -2.42 17.17
N ALA A 152 36.41 -2.46 16.93
CA ALA A 152 37.38 -3.26 17.61
C ALA A 152 37.07 -3.24 19.10
N ALA A 153 36.83 -4.42 19.68
CA ALA A 153 36.97 -4.62 21.09
C ALA A 153 38.45 -4.36 21.44
N PHE A 154 38.79 -3.10 21.69
CA PHE A 154 40.03 -2.73 22.35
C PHE A 154 39.94 -3.31 23.76
N HIS A 155 40.54 -4.46 23.97
CA HIS A 155 40.77 -5.01 25.30
C HIS A 155 42.00 -4.30 25.87
N PRO A 156 41.87 -3.39 26.86
CA PRO A 156 43.05 -2.84 27.49
C PRO A 156 43.70 -3.96 28.30
N ASN A 157 45.02 -4.13 28.11
CA ASN A 157 45.88 -5.04 28.85
C ASN A 157 45.61 -4.93 30.36
N ARG A 158 45.34 -6.07 31.00
CA ARG A 158 45.39 -6.18 32.47
C ARG A 158 46.84 -5.99 32.91
N VAL A 159 47.06 -4.89 33.62
CA VAL A 159 48.25 -4.60 34.41
C VAL A 159 48.46 -5.73 35.42
N LEU A 160 49.66 -6.31 35.41
CA LEU A 160 50.22 -7.13 36.50
C LEU A 160 50.43 -6.27 37.75
N PRO A 161 50.16 -6.78 38.95
CA PRO A 161 50.89 -6.36 40.14
C PRO A 161 51.65 -7.53 40.78
N HIS A 162 52.96 -7.27 40.91
CA HIS A 162 53.97 -7.74 41.88
C HIS A 162 54.19 -9.25 42.12
#